data_AF-A0A2D7NAQ6-F1
#
_entry.id   AF-A0A2D7NAQ6-F1
#
_cell.length_a   1.000
_cell.length_b   1.000
_cell.length_c   1.000
_cell.angle_alpha   90.00
_cell.angle_beta   90.00
_cell.angle_gamma   90.00
#
_symmetry.space_group_name_H-M   'P 1'
#
loop_
_entity.id
_entity.type
_entity.pdbx_description
1 polymer ?
#
loop_
_entity_poly.entity_id
_entity_poly.type
_entity_poly.pdbx_seq_one_letter_code
_entity_poly.pdbx_strand_id
1 'polypeptide(L)'
;MKKVFVFTSVHQWNDTRIFHKQVKSLSKKFIVEYHAPSDFEYKEIGKIKVIGLPYWKSYRDRIKIIFEIFKRIIKSNSDIYHFHDFELIPLGLFIRIFKKKPIIFDIHENYLD
;
A
#
# COMPACT_ATOMS: atom_id res chain seq x y z
N MET A 1 17.23 4.01 9.22
CA MET A 1 16.42 2.82 8.88
C MET A 1 15.75 3.06 7.54
N LYS A 2 15.65 2.05 6.67
CA LYS A 2 14.99 2.21 5.36
C LYS A 2 13.47 2.45 5.54
N LYS A 3 12.89 3.22 4.63
CA LYS A 3 11.45 3.50 4.57
C LYS A 3 10.76 2.58 3.57
N VAL A 4 9.67 1.95 4.00
CA VAL A 4 8.84 1.06 3.16
C VAL A 4 7.46 1.70 2.97
N PHE A 5 7.05 1.84 1.72
CA PHE A 5 5.73 2.30 1.33
C PHE A 5 4.88 1.08 0.95
N VAL A 6 3.98 0.68 1.85
CA VAL A 6 3.06 -0.44 1.66
C VAL A 6 1.71 0.11 1.21
N PHE A 7 1.08 -0.47 0.19
CA PHE A 7 -0.18 0.05 -0.32
C PHE A 7 -1.11 -1.03 -0.87
N THR A 8 -2.40 -0.81 -0.65
CA THR A 8 -3.50 -1.64 -1.15
C THR A 8 -4.69 -0.75 -1.50
N SER A 9 -5.43 -1.14 -2.53
CA SER A 9 -6.66 -0.47 -2.98
C SER A 9 -7.93 -1.18 -2.49
N VAL A 10 -7.87 -2.48 -2.21
CA VAL A 10 -9.06 -3.28 -1.86
C VAL A 10 -9.12 -3.61 -0.37
N HIS A 11 -7.99 -3.94 0.25
CA HIS A 11 -7.94 -4.40 1.63
C HIS A 11 -8.04 -3.25 2.63
N GLN A 12 -8.87 -3.40 3.66
CA GLN A 12 -8.98 -2.41 4.73
C GLN A 12 -7.67 -2.30 5.52
N TRP A 13 -7.44 -1.16 6.15
CA TRP A 13 -6.21 -0.87 6.91
C TRP A 13 -5.93 -1.86 8.07
N ASN A 14 -6.92 -2.60 8.55
CA ASN A 14 -6.76 -3.60 9.61
C ASN A 14 -6.83 -5.03 9.06
N ASP A 15 -6.60 -5.24 7.76
CA ASP A 15 -6.55 -6.57 7.15
C ASP A 15 -5.58 -7.49 7.94
N THR A 16 -6.03 -8.71 8.21
CA THR A 16 -5.29 -9.64 9.07
C THR A 16 -3.96 -10.09 8.43
N ARG A 17 -3.93 -10.25 7.10
CA ARG A 17 -2.76 -10.70 6.36
C ARG A 17 -1.78 -9.54 6.17
N ILE A 18 -2.27 -8.39 5.72
CA ILE A 18 -1.43 -7.24 5.42
C ILE A 18 -1.03 -6.52 6.70
N PHE A 19 -1.97 -5.97 7.47
CA PHE A 19 -1.63 -5.13 8.61
C PHE A 19 -1.04 -5.94 9.77
N HIS A 20 -1.78 -6.95 10.23
CA HIS A 20 -1.44 -7.66 11.46
C HIS A 20 -0.22 -8.58 11.33
N LYS A 21 -0.08 -9.28 10.20
CA LYS A 21 1.05 -10.19 9.97
C LYS A 21 2.22 -9.50 9.27
N GLN A 22 1.98 -8.75 8.20
CA GLN A 22 3.07 -8.23 7.37
C GLN A 22 3.59 -6.85 7.83
N VAL A 23 2.75 -5.82 7.84
CA VAL A 23 3.12 -4.43 8.18
C VAL A 23 3.67 -4.33 9.60
N LYS A 24 3.02 -4.97 10.59
CA LYS A 24 3.54 -5.01 11.97
C LYS A 24 4.91 -5.68 12.06
N SER A 25 5.14 -6.76 11.31
CA SER A 25 6.44 -7.44 11.29
C SER A 25 7.52 -6.55 10.65
N LEU A 26 7.21 -5.92 9.51
CA LEU A 26 8.09 -4.96 8.82
C LEU A 26 8.48 -3.80 9.74
N SER A 27 7.54 -3.26 10.52
CA SER A 27 7.78 -2.12 11.42
C SER A 27 8.84 -2.35 12.50
N LYS A 28 9.18 -3.62 12.77
CA LYS A 28 10.28 -3.97 13.70
C LYS A 28 11.65 -3.58 13.14
N LYS A 29 11.81 -3.54 11.81
CA LYS A 29 13.10 -3.29 11.12
C LYS A 29 13.08 -2.08 10.19
N PHE A 30 11.91 -1.58 9.82
CA PHE A 30 11.73 -0.50 8.85
C PHE A 30 10.82 0.60 9.39
N ILE A 31 10.90 1.79 8.80
CA ILE A 31 9.90 2.84 8.97
C ILE A 31 8.80 2.55 7.94
N VAL A 32 7.58 2.28 8.38
CA VAL A 32 6.50 1.84 7.48
C VAL A 32 5.47 2.94 7.30
N GLU A 33 5.20 3.27 6.05
CA GLU A 33 4.06 4.07 5.61
C GLU A 33 3.07 3.13 4.91
N TYR A 34 1.86 2.99 5.44
CA TYR A 34 0.86 2.04 4.98
C TYR A 34 -0.39 2.76 4.48
N HIS A 35 -0.72 2.56 3.21
CA HIS A 35 -1.80 3.23 2.51
C HIS A 35 -2.91 2.20 2.22
N ALA A 36 -4.06 2.36 2.86
CA ALA A 36 -5.16 1.41 2.74
C ALA A 36 -6.52 2.08 2.98
N PRO A 37 -7.61 1.56 2.41
CA PRO A 37 -8.98 1.94 2.76
C PRO A 37 -9.23 1.99 4.27
N SER A 38 -9.75 3.12 4.76
CA SER A 38 -10.11 3.32 6.17
C SER A 38 -11.18 4.39 6.37
N ASP A 39 -11.76 4.41 7.57
CA ASP A 39 -12.71 5.40 8.07
C ASP A 39 -12.05 6.68 8.63
N PHE A 40 -10.71 6.71 8.67
CA PHE A 40 -9.91 7.87 9.07
C PHE A 40 -8.93 8.28 7.97
N GLU A 41 -8.43 9.51 8.03
CA GLU A 41 -7.42 10.02 7.09
C GLU A 41 -5.99 9.60 7.48
N TYR A 42 -5.70 9.57 8.79
CA TYR A 42 -4.38 9.25 9.30
C TYR A 42 -4.46 8.63 10.69
N LYS A 43 -3.60 7.64 10.94
CA LYS A 43 -3.42 7.02 12.25
C LYS A 43 -1.97 6.58 12.42
N GLU A 44 -1.41 6.80 13.61
CA GLU A 44 -0.09 6.29 13.97
C GLU A 44 -0.21 5.12 14.94
N ILE A 45 0.48 4.01 14.65
CA ILE A 45 0.46 2.80 15.46
C ILE A 45 1.91 2.35 15.68
N GLY A 46 2.50 2.77 16.79
CA GLY A 46 3.93 2.57 17.05
C GLY A 46 4.77 3.28 15.99
N LYS A 47 5.54 2.52 15.19
CA LYS A 47 6.39 3.03 14.09
C LYS A 47 5.71 3.02 12.72
N ILE A 48 4.41 2.77 12.68
CA ILE A 48 3.62 2.62 11.45
C ILE A 48 2.77 3.88 11.28
N LYS A 49 2.95 4.54 10.14
CA LYS A 49 2.06 5.61 9.67
C LYS A 49 1.01 4.99 8.76
N VAL A 50 -0.24 4.93 9.21
CA VAL A 50 -1.37 4.47 8.39
C VAL A 50 -2.03 5.69 7.78
N ILE A 51 -2.02 5.80 6.46
CA ILE A 51 -2.63 6.92 5.73
C ILE A 51 -3.85 6.36 5.00
N GLY A 52 -5.02 6.80 5.43
CA GLY A 52 -6.27 6.34 4.91
C GLY A 52 -6.49 6.65 3.44
N LEU A 53 -7.17 5.73 2.78
CA LEU A 53 -7.76 5.91 1.46
C LEU A 53 -9.29 5.83 1.62
N PRO A 54 -10.06 6.46 0.71
CA PRO A 54 -11.50 6.32 0.71
C PRO A 54 -11.92 4.85 0.62
N TYR A 55 -13.05 4.49 1.24
CA TYR A 55 -13.70 3.21 0.97
C TYR A 55 -14.20 3.15 -0.47
N TRP A 56 -14.14 1.96 -1.06
CA TRP A 56 -14.76 1.68 -2.35
C TRP A 56 -16.13 1.03 -2.12
N LYS A 57 -17.14 1.48 -2.88
CA LYS A 57 -18.46 0.83 -2.95
C LYS A 57 -18.72 0.22 -4.33
N SER A 58 -17.95 0.64 -5.33
CA SER A 58 -18.03 0.20 -6.71
C SER A 58 -16.64 0.12 -7.35
N TYR A 59 -16.54 -0.54 -8.51
CA TYR A 59 -15.30 -0.61 -9.29
C TYR A 59 -14.75 0.78 -9.67
N ARG A 60 -15.63 1.76 -9.95
CA ARG A 60 -15.22 3.12 -10.32
C ARG A 60 -14.53 3.85 -9.17
N ASP A 61 -14.88 3.53 -7.92
CA ASP A 61 -14.22 4.11 -6.75
C ASP A 61 -12.79 3.60 -6.60
N ARG A 62 -12.51 2.37 -7.06
CA ARG A 62 -11.14 1.81 -7.07
C ARG A 62 -10.21 2.59 -7.97
N ILE A 63 -10.69 3.08 -9.11
CA ILE A 63 -9.90 3.96 -10.00
C ILE A 63 -9.47 5.24 -9.27
N LYS A 64 -10.35 5.84 -8.47
CA LYS A 64 -10.01 7.02 -7.66
C LYS A 64 -8.94 6.68 -6.62
N ILE A 65 -9.06 5.54 -5.96
CA ILE A 65 -8.07 5.07 -4.99
C ILE A 65 -6.71 4.86 -5.66
N ILE A 66 -6.65 4.20 -6.82
CA ILE A 66 -5.43 4.00 -7.61
C ILE A 66 -4.78 5.36 -7.95
N PHE A 67 -5.58 6.35 -8.37
CA PHE A 67 -5.08 7.68 -8.66
C PHE A 67 -4.53 8.41 -7.42
N GLU A 68 -5.18 8.29 -6.27
CA GLU A 68 -4.67 8.85 -5.01
C GLU A 68 -3.39 8.17 -4.55
N ILE A 69 -3.31 6.83 -4.65
CA ILE A 69 -2.07 6.08 -4.42
C ILE A 69 -0.97 6.58 -5.36
N PHE A 70 -1.26 6.76 -6.65
CA PHE A 70 -0.30 7.24 -7.63
C PHE A 70 0.26 8.63 -7.27
N LYS A 71 -0.61 9.58 -6.89
CA LYS A 71 -0.16 10.90 -6.39
C LYS A 71 0.78 10.77 -5.19
N ARG A 72 0.46 9.89 -4.25
CA ARG A 72 1.28 9.65 -3.06
C ARG A 72 2.63 9.00 -3.44
N ILE A 73 2.63 8.05 -4.38
CA ILE A 73 3.84 7.44 -4.94
C ILE A 73 4.72 8.50 -5.60
N ILE A 74 4.17 9.43 -6.39
CA ILE A 74 4.95 10.51 -7.02
C ILE A 74 5.70 11.33 -5.97
N LYS A 75 5.04 11.69 -4.86
CA LYS A 75 5.60 12.49 -3.77
C LYS A 75 6.49 11.71 -2.80
N SER A 76 6.40 10.38 -2.80
CA SER A 76 7.14 9.52 -1.88
C SER A 76 8.60 9.34 -2.30
N ASN A 77 9.49 9.46 -1.33
CA ASN A 77 10.91 9.15 -1.43
C ASN A 77 11.27 7.84 -0.71
N SER A 78 10.32 6.90 -0.62
CA SER A 78 10.55 5.63 0.07
C SER A 78 11.60 4.78 -0.63
N ASP A 79 12.33 3.99 0.17
CA ASP A 79 13.42 3.15 -0.32
C ASP A 79 12.91 1.87 -0.99
N ILE A 80 11.76 1.37 -0.52
CA ILE A 80 11.12 0.14 -0.98
C ILE A 80 9.61 0.38 -1.07
N TYR A 81 8.99 -0.22 -2.07
CA TYR A 81 7.55 -0.21 -2.28
C TYR A 81 7.00 -1.63 -2.25
N HIS A 82 5.81 -1.81 -1.71
CA HIS A 82 5.17 -3.12 -1.55
C HIS A 82 3.66 -2.99 -1.77
N PHE A 83 3.09 -3.80 -2.68
CA PHE A 83 1.66 -3.76 -2.96
C PHE A 83 1.01 -5.14 -3.05
N HIS A 84 -0.31 -5.16 -2.93
CA HIS A 84 -1.07 -6.39 -2.72
C HIS A 84 -2.15 -6.70 -3.77
N ASP A 85 -2.64 -5.70 -4.51
CA ASP A 85 -3.76 -5.88 -5.45
C ASP A 85 -3.28 -5.88 -6.91
N PHE A 86 -3.86 -6.75 -7.75
CA PHE A 86 -3.51 -6.83 -9.18
C PHE A 86 -3.71 -5.52 -9.94
N GLU A 87 -4.76 -4.76 -9.61
CA GLU A 87 -5.06 -3.47 -10.24
C GLU A 87 -3.97 -2.40 -10.02
N LEU A 88 -3.03 -2.65 -9.10
CA LEU A 88 -1.89 -1.78 -8.81
C LEU A 88 -0.63 -2.14 -9.61
N ILE A 89 -0.62 -3.22 -10.41
CA ILE A 89 0.51 -3.59 -11.27
C ILE A 89 1.02 -2.40 -12.12
N PRO A 90 0.16 -1.59 -12.78
CA PRO A 90 0.62 -0.41 -13.52
C PRO A 90 1.43 0.57 -12.66
N LEU A 91 1.05 0.76 -11.39
CA LEU A 91 1.79 1.61 -10.46
C LEU A 91 3.13 0.98 -10.05
N GLY A 92 3.16 -0.34 -9.87
CA GLY A 92 4.39 -1.09 -9.61
C GLY A 92 5.40 -0.97 -10.76
N LEU A 93 4.95 -1.08 -12.01
CA LEU A 93 5.78 -0.85 -13.20
C LEU A 93 6.28 0.59 -13.28
N PHE A 94 5.40 1.57 -13.00
CA PHE A 94 5.81 2.98 -12.93
C PHE A 94 6.94 3.19 -11.90
N ILE A 95 6.82 2.62 -10.70
CA ILE A 95 7.85 2.73 -9.66
C ILE A 95 9.18 2.13 -10.15
N ARG A 96 9.13 0.94 -10.77
CA ARG A 96 10.33 0.27 -11.29
C ARG A 96 11.04 1.09 -12.36
N ILE A 97 10.28 1.62 -13.34
CA ILE A 97 10.83 2.30 -14.51
C ILE A 97 11.29 3.72 -14.16
N PHE A 98 10.41 4.51 -13.54
CA PHE A 98 10.63 5.94 -13.36
C PHE A 98 11.32 6.28 -12.03
N LYS A 99 10.94 5.61 -10.93
CA LYS A 99 11.57 5.86 -9.63
C LYS A 99 12.83 5.01 -9.41
N LYS A 100 13.00 3.93 -10.18
CA LYS A 100 14.12 2.97 -10.08
C LYS A 100 14.29 2.42 -8.65
N LYS A 101 13.17 2.20 -7.95
CA LYS A 101 13.14 1.68 -6.58
C LYS A 101 12.74 0.20 -6.58
N PRO A 102 13.24 -0.58 -5.60
CA PRO A 102 12.70 -1.91 -5.30
C PRO A 102 11.18 -1.86 -5.11
N ILE A 103 10.49 -2.75 -5.81
CA ILE A 103 9.05 -2.93 -5.77
C ILE A 103 8.77 -4.41 -5.55
N ILE A 104 7.91 -4.72 -4.58
CA ILE A 104 7.48 -6.07 -4.24
C ILE A 104 5.98 -6.16 -4.51
N PHE A 105 5.58 -7.22 -5.18
CA PHE A 105 4.19 -7.59 -5.34
C PHE A 105 3.93 -8.85 -4.49
N ASP A 106 2.98 -8.78 -3.57
CA ASP A 106 2.62 -9.89 -2.68
C ASP A 106 1.10 -10.04 -2.65
N ILE A 107 0.60 -11.02 -3.39
CA ILE A 107 -0.82 -11.29 -3.51
C ILE A 107 -1.23 -12.41 -2.56
N HIS A 108 -2.32 -12.17 -1.82
CA HIS A 108 -2.81 -13.12 -0.82
C HIS A 108 -4.13 -13.80 -1.22
N GLU A 109 -4.78 -13.32 -2.27
CA GLU A 109 -6.00 -13.92 -2.80
C GLU A 109 -5.61 -15.14 -3.64
N ASN A 110 -6.24 -16.27 -3.33
CA ASN A 110 -6.08 -17.49 -4.11
C ASN A 110 -6.97 -17.32 -5.35
N TYR A 111 -6.41 -16.81 -6.43
CA TYR A 111 -7.05 -16.90 -7.74
C TYR A 111 -6.93 -18.36 -8.17
N LEU A 112 -7.89 -19.17 -7.73
CA LEU A 112 -8.14 -20.47 -8.32
C LEU A 112 -8.65 -20.23 -9.73
N ASP A 113 -8.09 -20.99 -10.67
CA ASP A 113 -8.45 -21.07 -12.08
C ASP A 113 -9.97 -21.12 -12.32
#